data_AF-A0A938M539-F1
#
_entry.id   AF-A0A938M539-F1
#
_cell.length_a   1.000
_cell.length_b   1.000
_cell.length_c   1.000
_cell.angle_alpha   90.00
_cell.angle_beta   90.00
_cell.angle_gamma   90.00
#
_symmetry.space_group_name_H-M   'P 1'
#
loop_
_entity.id
_entity.type
_entity.pdbx_description
1 polymer ?
#
loop_
_entity_poly.entity_id
_entity_poly.type
_entity_poly.pdbx_seq_one_letter_code
_entity_poly.pdbx_strand_id
1 'polypeptide(L)'
;MPNFFTDNEDIQFFFKHMDIAEIVSLQERQYAEAKEYDEAPSDYADAIDNYRRTLEVTGDIAGEFIAPKAAEVDEVGAQLHDGKVRYAPATQDALRQLTRADLTGFTLPRKHGGLNMPVLIYSMAIEMVARADASLMTIFG
;
A
#
# COMPACT_ATOMS: atom_id res chain seq x y z
N MET A 1 15.60 -3.71 -11.14
CA MET A 1 15.12 -3.76 -9.76
C MET A 1 13.71 -4.32 -9.82
N PRO A 2 13.42 -5.51 -9.25
CA PRO A 2 12.04 -6.01 -9.14
C PRO A 2 11.07 -4.98 -8.57
N ASN A 3 10.00 -4.70 -9.31
CA ASN A 3 8.87 -3.93 -8.81
C ASN A 3 7.60 -4.77 -8.96
N PHE A 4 7.00 -5.16 -7.83
CA PHE A 4 5.87 -6.10 -7.83
C PHE A 4 4.57 -5.53 -8.43
N PHE A 5 4.52 -4.23 -8.75
CA PHE A 5 3.44 -3.62 -9.52
C PHE A 5 3.72 -3.67 -11.02
N THR A 6 4.84 -3.13 -11.48
CA THR A 6 5.13 -3.02 -12.92
C THR A 6 5.45 -4.37 -13.57
N ASP A 7 5.97 -5.30 -12.77
CA ASP A 7 6.35 -6.65 -13.22
C ASP A 7 5.19 -7.66 -13.08
N ASN A 8 4.01 -7.22 -12.62
CA ASN A 8 2.81 -8.07 -12.49
C ASN A 8 1.78 -7.73 -13.57
N GLU A 9 1.73 -8.54 -14.63
CA GLU A 9 0.81 -8.35 -15.77
C GLU A 9 -0.67 -8.36 -15.36
N ASP A 10 -1.04 -9.14 -14.33
CA ASP A 10 -2.43 -9.27 -13.89
C ASP A 10 -2.90 -8.01 -13.14
N ILE A 11 -2.08 -7.50 -12.22
CA ILE A 11 -2.37 -6.21 -11.55
C ILE A 11 -2.42 -5.07 -12.58
N GLN A 12 -1.50 -5.05 -13.55
CA GLN A 12 -1.54 -4.05 -14.64
C GLN A 12 -2.80 -4.18 -15.49
N PHE A 13 -3.27 -5.41 -15.73
CA PHE A 13 -4.50 -5.66 -16.46
C PHE A 13 -5.70 -5.10 -15.70
N PHE A 14 -5.87 -5.45 -14.41
CA PHE A 14 -6.98 -4.93 -13.61
C PHE A 14 -6.93 -3.40 -13.47
N PHE A 15 -5.76 -2.81 -13.27
CA PHE A 15 -5.61 -1.35 -13.19
C PHE A 15 -6.05 -0.63 -14.48
N LYS A 16 -5.86 -1.25 -15.65
CA LYS A 16 -6.23 -0.65 -16.94
C LYS A 16 -7.68 -0.90 -17.35
N HIS A 17 -8.29 -1.98 -16.89
CA HIS A 17 -9.56 -2.47 -17.41
C HIS A 17 -10.75 -2.36 -16.45
N MET A 18 -10.51 -2.10 -15.17
CA MET A 18 -11.58 -1.81 -14.22
C MET A 18 -12.15 -0.40 -14.44
N ASP A 19 -13.42 -0.20 -14.12
CA ASP A 19 -14.06 1.12 -14.15
C ASP A 19 -13.63 1.96 -12.93
N ILE A 20 -12.37 2.43 -12.96
CA ILE A 20 -11.81 3.27 -11.89
C ILE A 20 -12.45 4.67 -11.92
N ALA A 21 -12.98 5.12 -13.06
CA ALA A 21 -13.61 6.43 -13.17
C ALA A 21 -14.85 6.56 -12.29
N GLU A 22 -15.74 5.56 -12.31
CA GLU A 22 -16.88 5.52 -11.40
C GLU A 22 -16.42 5.51 -9.93
N ILE A 23 -15.43 4.67 -9.61
CA ILE A 23 -14.90 4.54 -8.24
C ILE A 23 -14.31 5.86 -7.72
N VAL A 24 -13.47 6.53 -8.52
CA VAL A 24 -12.88 7.83 -8.16
C VAL A 24 -13.96 8.86 -7.92
N SER A 25 -15.00 8.91 -8.77
CA SER A 25 -16.08 9.87 -8.63
C SER A 25 -16.82 9.75 -7.29
N LEU A 26 -17.00 8.51 -6.81
CA LEU A 26 -17.63 8.19 -5.53
C LEU A 26 -16.69 8.46 -4.35
N GLN A 27 -15.41 8.08 -4.49
CA GLN A 27 -14.40 8.21 -3.45
C GLN A 27 -14.06 9.68 -3.15
N GLU A 28 -13.83 10.47 -4.20
CA GLU A 28 -13.35 11.86 -4.09
C GLU A 28 -14.48 12.90 -4.05
N ARG A 29 -15.74 12.49 -4.22
CA ARG A 29 -16.95 13.32 -4.05
C ARG A 29 -16.87 14.65 -4.80
N GLN A 30 -16.63 14.59 -6.11
CA GLN A 30 -16.38 15.77 -6.96
C GLN A 30 -15.13 16.56 -6.55
N TYR A 31 -14.10 15.87 -6.05
CA TYR A 31 -12.81 16.46 -5.65
C TYR A 31 -12.96 17.55 -4.57
N ALA A 32 -13.94 17.39 -3.67
CA ALA A 32 -14.28 18.39 -2.67
C ALA A 32 -13.11 18.67 -1.70
N GLU A 33 -12.29 17.66 -1.44
CA GLU A 33 -11.15 17.71 -0.53
C GLU A 33 -9.91 18.40 -1.14
N ALA A 34 -9.87 18.64 -2.46
CA ALA A 34 -8.72 19.24 -3.16
C ALA A 34 -8.40 20.68 -2.71
N LYS A 35 -9.31 21.33 -1.98
CA LYS A 35 -9.10 22.67 -1.39
C LYS A 35 -8.61 22.63 0.05
N GLU A 36 -8.74 21.47 0.70
CA GLU A 36 -8.45 21.26 2.12
C GLU A 36 -7.15 20.50 2.33
N TYR A 37 -6.79 19.63 1.38
CA TYR A 37 -5.63 18.75 1.43
C TYR A 37 -4.83 18.88 0.14
N ASP A 38 -3.52 19.14 0.25
CA ASP A 38 -2.63 19.33 -0.90
C ASP A 38 -2.46 18.03 -1.71
N GLU A 39 -2.62 16.89 -1.06
CA GLU A 39 -2.53 15.55 -1.64
C GLU A 39 -3.85 15.01 -2.22
N ALA A 40 -4.96 15.73 -2.03
CA ALA A 40 -6.24 15.32 -2.60
C ALA A 40 -6.30 15.63 -4.10
N PRO A 41 -6.70 14.66 -4.94
CA PRO A 41 -6.69 14.84 -6.38
C PRO A 41 -7.69 15.91 -6.81
N SER A 42 -7.30 16.70 -7.79
CA SER A 42 -8.09 17.81 -8.34
C SER A 42 -8.99 17.39 -9.52
N ASP A 43 -8.63 16.31 -10.19
CA ASP A 43 -9.39 15.70 -11.28
C ASP A 43 -9.09 14.20 -11.41
N TYR A 44 -9.69 13.55 -12.42
CA TYR A 44 -9.54 12.11 -12.64
C TYR A 44 -8.12 11.73 -13.06
N ALA A 45 -7.45 12.55 -13.87
CA ALA A 45 -6.10 12.26 -14.34
C ALA A 45 -5.11 12.31 -13.17
N ASP A 46 -5.27 13.30 -12.29
CA ASP A 46 -4.52 13.46 -11.05
C ASP A 46 -4.74 12.27 -10.10
N ALA A 47 -6.00 11.83 -9.92
CA ALA A 47 -6.32 10.65 -9.12
C ALA A 47 -5.64 9.37 -9.65
N ILE A 48 -5.69 9.13 -10.96
CA ILE A 48 -5.06 7.95 -11.57
C ILE A 48 -3.54 8.00 -11.49
N ASP A 49 -2.92 9.16 -11.71
CA ASP A 49 -1.47 9.32 -11.57
C ASP A 49 -1.04 9.05 -10.12
N ASN A 50 -1.78 9.60 -9.14
CA ASN A 50 -1.55 9.35 -7.73
C ASN A 50 -1.64 7.86 -7.38
N TYR A 51 -2.73 7.19 -7.76
CA TYR A 51 -2.90 5.75 -7.51
C TYR A 51 -1.78 4.91 -8.14
N ARG A 52 -1.39 5.25 -9.37
CA ARG A 52 -0.30 4.56 -10.05
C ARG A 52 1.03 4.72 -9.30
N ARG A 53 1.38 5.94 -8.90
CA ARG A 53 2.63 6.21 -8.15
C ARG A 53 2.64 5.48 -6.82
N THR A 54 1.53 5.48 -6.09
CA THR A 54 1.43 4.76 -4.82
C THR A 54 1.60 3.25 -5.01
N LEU A 55 1.04 2.67 -6.08
CA LEU A 55 1.26 1.26 -6.41
C LEU A 55 2.70 0.98 -6.86
N GLU A 56 3.34 1.87 -7.62
CA GLU A 56 4.75 1.76 -7.99
C GLU A 56 5.66 1.76 -6.75
N VAL A 57 5.47 2.71 -5.82
CA VAL A 57 6.21 2.77 -4.55
C VAL A 57 5.95 1.52 -3.69
N THR A 58 4.70 1.07 -3.61
CA THR A 58 4.36 -0.16 -2.87
C THR A 58 5.04 -1.38 -3.51
N GLY A 59 5.03 -1.47 -4.83
CA GLY A 59 5.66 -2.55 -5.60
C GLY A 59 7.18 -2.58 -5.45
N ASP A 60 7.82 -1.42 -5.40
CA ASP A 60 9.25 -1.28 -5.12
C ASP A 60 9.59 -1.76 -3.70
N ILE A 61 8.87 -1.27 -2.69
CA ILE A 61 9.09 -1.69 -1.29
C ILE A 61 8.86 -3.20 -1.14
N ALA A 62 7.81 -3.74 -1.77
CA ALA A 62 7.52 -5.17 -1.75
C ALA A 62 8.64 -6.00 -2.39
N GLY A 63 9.09 -5.63 -3.59
CA GLY A 63 10.07 -6.40 -4.36
C GLY A 63 11.50 -6.28 -3.87
N GLU A 64 11.94 -5.06 -3.53
CA GLU A 64 13.33 -4.77 -3.17
C GLU A 64 13.62 -4.87 -1.67
N PHE A 65 12.62 -4.60 -0.82
CA PHE A 65 12.85 -4.51 0.62
C PHE A 65 12.21 -5.65 1.41
N ILE A 66 10.93 -5.97 1.15
CA ILE A 66 10.19 -6.96 1.94
C ILE A 66 10.55 -8.39 1.51
N ALA A 67 10.41 -8.70 0.22
CA ALA A 67 10.57 -10.06 -0.29
C ALA A 67 11.94 -10.71 0.04
N PRO A 68 13.09 -9.99 -0.07
CA PRO A 68 14.38 -10.59 0.26
C PRO A 68 14.55 -10.94 1.74
N LYS A 69 13.76 -10.31 2.63
CA LYS A 69 13.83 -10.52 4.09
C LYS A 69 12.78 -11.50 4.62
N ALA A 70 11.86 -11.97 3.77
CA ALA A 70 10.77 -12.85 4.21
C ALA A 70 11.26 -14.15 4.86
N ALA A 71 12.36 -14.73 4.37
CA ALA A 71 12.97 -15.92 4.97
C ALA A 71 13.52 -15.66 6.39
N GLU A 72 14.11 -14.48 6.62
CA GLU A 72 14.57 -14.06 7.95
C GLU A 72 13.40 -13.87 8.91
N VAL A 73 12.29 -13.31 8.42
CA VAL A 73 11.06 -13.15 9.22
C VAL A 73 10.55 -14.50 9.72
N ASP A 74 10.52 -15.52 8.85
CA ASP A 74 10.09 -16.87 9.21
C ASP A 74 11.06 -17.55 10.19
N GLU A 75 12.37 -17.45 9.93
CA GLU A 75 13.40 -18.07 10.78
C GLU A 75 13.42 -17.49 12.20
N VAL A 76 13.28 -16.16 12.34
CA VAL A 76 13.32 -15.47 13.63
C VAL A 76 11.97 -15.54 14.36
N GLY A 77 10.88 -15.36 13.61
CA GLY A 77 9.52 -15.32 14.14
C GLY A 77 9.24 -14.19 15.13
N ALA A 78 8.02 -14.15 15.64
CA ALA A 78 7.63 -13.27 16.74
C ALA A 78 8.00 -13.90 18.09
N GLN A 79 8.42 -13.07 19.05
CA GLN A 79 8.86 -13.53 20.37
C GLN A 79 8.01 -12.91 21.48
N LEU A 80 7.65 -13.72 22.49
CA LEU A 80 6.93 -13.29 23.68
C LEU A 80 7.90 -13.06 24.84
N HIS A 81 7.99 -11.82 25.31
CA HIS A 81 8.82 -11.44 26.47
C HIS A 81 7.98 -10.63 27.45
N ASP A 82 7.90 -11.07 28.72
CA ASP A 82 7.15 -10.39 29.80
C ASP A 82 5.70 -10.02 29.42
N GLY A 83 5.01 -10.94 28.74
CA GLY A 83 3.62 -10.73 28.29
C GLY A 83 3.47 -9.80 27.07
N LYS A 84 4.57 -9.37 26.44
CA LYS A 84 4.57 -8.52 25.24
C LYS A 84 5.16 -9.27 24.05
N VAL A 85 4.44 -9.25 22.94
CA VAL A 85 4.92 -9.78 21.66
C VAL A 85 5.84 -8.75 21.01
N ARG A 86 6.99 -9.21 20.49
CA ARG A 86 7.90 -8.45 19.64
C ARG A 86 8.00 -9.15 18.29
N TYR A 87 7.71 -8.43 17.21
CA TYR A 87 7.91 -8.93 15.86
C TYR A 87 9.39 -9.14 15.53
N ALA A 88 9.67 -9.97 14.54
CA ALA A 88 11.01 -10.14 13.98
C ALA A 88 11.60 -8.78 13.57
N PRO A 89 12.92 -8.55 13.70
CA PRO A 89 13.56 -7.29 13.31
C PRO A 89 13.23 -6.86 11.88
N ALA A 90 13.28 -7.80 10.93
CA ALA A 90 12.91 -7.57 9.53
C ALA A 90 11.46 -7.09 9.34
N THR A 91 10.49 -7.65 10.08
CA THR A 91 9.09 -7.18 10.06
C THR A 91 8.99 -5.75 10.58
N GLN A 92 9.70 -5.42 11.66
CA GLN A 92 9.69 -4.05 12.20
C GLN A 92 10.33 -3.05 11.23
N ASP A 93 11.38 -3.46 10.54
CA ASP A 93 12.02 -2.70 9.46
C ASP A 93 11.04 -2.43 8.31
N ALA A 94 10.30 -3.46 7.88
CA ALA A 94 9.31 -3.34 6.82
C ALA A 94 8.18 -2.38 7.21
N LEU A 95 7.64 -2.50 8.44
CA LEU A 95 6.65 -1.56 8.95
C LEU A 95 7.17 -0.12 8.97
N ARG A 96 8.43 0.09 9.38
CA ARG A 96 9.05 1.43 9.35
C ARG A 96 9.16 1.99 7.93
N GLN A 97 9.52 1.17 6.94
CA GLN A 97 9.57 1.60 5.54
C GLN A 97 8.17 2.00 5.03
N LEU A 98 7.17 1.15 5.27
CA LEU A 98 5.79 1.40 4.87
C LEU A 98 5.22 2.66 5.54
N THR A 99 5.49 2.87 6.83
CA THR A 99 5.09 4.10 7.55
C THR A 99 5.78 5.33 6.97
N ARG A 100 7.07 5.26 6.63
CA ARG A 100 7.80 6.40 6.02
C ARG A 100 7.31 6.75 4.62
N ALA A 101 6.68 5.80 3.94
CA ALA A 101 6.03 5.99 2.65
C ALA A 101 4.53 6.34 2.78
N ASP A 102 4.04 6.60 4.01
CA ASP A 102 2.65 6.92 4.33
C ASP A 102 1.62 5.84 3.91
N LEU A 103 2.07 4.59 3.74
CA LEU A 103 1.23 3.48 3.26
C LEU A 103 0.41 2.78 4.35
N THR A 104 0.57 3.15 5.63
CA THR A 104 -0.14 2.55 6.78
C THR A 104 -1.47 3.23 7.12
N GLY A 105 -1.95 4.11 6.26
CA GLY A 105 -3.26 4.75 6.35
C GLY A 105 -3.98 4.70 5.00
N PHE A 106 -3.77 3.62 4.24
CA PHE A 106 -4.03 3.57 2.81
C PHE A 106 -5.48 3.93 2.45
N THR A 107 -6.43 3.36 3.18
CA THR A 107 -7.88 3.57 2.97
C THR A 107 -8.49 4.54 3.99
N LEU A 108 -7.68 5.03 4.95
CA LEU A 108 -8.18 5.94 5.97
C LEU A 108 -8.48 7.32 5.38
N PRO A 109 -9.55 8.00 5.84
CA PRO A 109 -9.84 9.37 5.41
C PRO A 109 -8.69 10.36 5.71
N ARG A 110 -8.49 11.35 4.83
CA ARG A 110 -7.42 12.37 4.95
C ARG A 110 -7.45 13.16 6.26
N LYS A 111 -8.64 13.42 6.80
CA LYS A 111 -8.82 14.04 8.14
C LYS A 111 -8.19 13.27 9.31
N HIS A 112 -7.77 12.02 9.09
CA HIS A 112 -7.07 11.18 10.06
C HIS A 112 -5.61 10.91 9.65
N GLY A 113 -5.09 11.60 8.63
CA GLY A 113 -3.75 11.39 8.09
C GLY A 113 -3.65 10.18 7.15
N GLY A 114 -4.76 9.71 6.58
CA GLY A 114 -4.76 8.64 5.59
C GLY A 114 -4.79 9.13 4.15
N LEU A 115 -4.63 8.22 3.19
CA LEU A 115 -4.57 8.55 1.76
C LEU A 115 -5.96 8.62 1.10
N ASN A 116 -7.00 8.15 1.78
CA ASN A 116 -8.37 8.02 1.27
C ASN A 116 -8.45 7.27 -0.07
N MET A 117 -7.57 6.30 -0.31
CA MET A 117 -7.59 5.55 -1.57
C MET A 117 -8.74 4.53 -1.60
N PRO A 118 -9.31 4.24 -2.78
CA PRO A 118 -10.33 3.22 -2.93
C PRO A 118 -9.83 1.82 -2.54
N VAL A 119 -10.74 1.00 -2.03
CA VAL A 119 -10.46 -0.42 -1.69
C VAL A 119 -9.92 -1.21 -2.87
N LEU A 120 -10.30 -0.87 -4.11
CA LEU A 120 -9.75 -1.49 -5.32
C LEU A 120 -8.23 -1.31 -5.42
N ILE A 121 -7.74 -0.08 -5.22
CA ILE A 121 -6.31 0.23 -5.26
C ILE A 121 -5.59 -0.43 -4.09
N TYR A 122 -6.20 -0.39 -2.90
CA TYR A 122 -5.67 -1.08 -1.73
C TYR A 122 -5.58 -2.60 -1.93
N SER A 123 -6.51 -3.21 -2.66
CA SER A 123 -6.49 -4.64 -2.98
C SER A 123 -5.30 -5.02 -3.87
N MET A 124 -4.90 -4.14 -4.78
CA MET A 124 -3.68 -4.33 -5.58
C MET A 124 -2.42 -4.17 -4.70
N ALA A 125 -2.40 -3.18 -3.81
CA ALA A 125 -1.31 -2.96 -2.86
C ALA A 125 -1.11 -4.17 -1.93
N ILE A 126 -2.18 -4.66 -1.33
CA ILE A 126 -2.12 -5.78 -0.38
C ILE A 126 -1.71 -7.09 -1.06
N GLU A 127 -2.07 -7.30 -2.34
CA GLU A 127 -1.61 -8.47 -3.12
C GLU A 127 -0.09 -8.48 -3.27
N MET A 128 0.51 -7.32 -3.58
CA MET A 128 1.97 -7.19 -3.70
C MET A 128 2.68 -7.44 -2.37
N VAL A 129 2.16 -6.87 -1.28
CA VAL A 129 2.71 -7.09 0.06
C VAL A 129 2.55 -8.56 0.47
N ALA A 130 1.40 -9.20 0.18
CA ALA A 130 1.16 -10.61 0.46
C ALA A 130 2.12 -11.54 -0.29
N ARG A 131 2.40 -11.23 -1.57
CA ARG A 131 3.38 -11.94 -2.38
C ARG A 131 4.79 -11.84 -1.78
N ALA A 132 5.14 -10.69 -1.22
CA ALA A 132 6.44 -10.46 -0.61
C ALA A 132 6.57 -11.15 0.76
N ASP A 133 5.58 -10.96 1.64
CA ASP A 133 5.51 -11.58 2.97
C ASP A 133 4.04 -11.65 3.43
N ALA A 134 3.48 -12.87 3.43
CA ALA A 134 2.10 -13.11 3.81
C ALA A 134 1.80 -12.76 5.28
N SER A 135 2.80 -12.84 6.17
CA SER A 135 2.62 -12.49 7.58
C SER A 135 2.53 -10.96 7.75
N LEU A 136 3.38 -10.21 7.05
CA LEU A 136 3.36 -8.75 7.06
C LEU A 136 2.04 -8.19 6.53
N MET A 137 1.48 -8.81 5.50
CA MET A 137 0.19 -8.42 4.94
C MET A 137 -0.92 -8.35 6.01
N THR A 138 -0.91 -9.23 7.01
CA THR A 138 -1.94 -9.26 8.06
C THR A 138 -1.94 -8.03 8.97
N ILE A 139 -0.86 -7.24 8.93
CA ILE A 139 -0.64 -6.04 9.75
C ILE A 139 -0.28 -4.82 8.89
N PHE A 140 -0.54 -4.90 7.57
CA PHE A 140 -0.44 -3.80 6.62
C PHE A 140 -1.83 -3.15 6.44
N GLY A 141 -1.85 -1.82 6.27
CA GLY A 141 -3.07 -1.05 6.00
C GLY A 141 -3.42 -0.01 7.05
#